data_AF-A0A414BI26-F1
#
_entry.id   AF-A0A414BI26-F1
#
_cell.length_a   1.000
_cell.length_b   1.000
_cell.length_c   1.000
_cell.angle_alpha   90.00
_cell.angle_beta   90.00
_cell.angle_gamma   90.00
#
_symmetry.space_group_name_H-M   'P 1'
#
loop_
_entity.id
_entity.type
_entity.pdbx_description
1 polymer ?
#
loop_
_entity_poly.entity_id
_entity_poly.type
_entity_poly.pdbx_seq_one_letter_code
_entity_poly.pdbx_strand_id
1 'polypeptide(L)'
;MSEKSQKIVSFEETFFNIMSLLSDVRRTTIESLKNHKVLSIEGYYYNFVNYAHSLSKSSVAQKYFEDLSTENPLDSVIEAARNEIGLYYKEYVDSTEGNIGYFFRYIFNTVKFVKEQDGNIIKKQRYINLLQSQLSDEELALLFYDAISPYGKNKKGEYVFYEMLEASEMLENISERVLIDSSHAKFYPLTKFKFLSRRELAEVIERRRKIVF
;
A
#
# COMPACT_ATOMS: atom_id res chain seq x y z
N MET A 1 -1.67 38.59 1.91
CA MET A 1 -2.13 37.21 1.64
C MET A 1 -3.22 36.86 2.64
N SER A 2 -4.27 36.14 2.24
CA SER A 2 -5.29 35.67 3.20
C SER A 2 -4.71 34.62 4.16
N GLU A 3 -5.27 34.47 5.37
CA GLU A 3 -4.86 33.43 6.34
C GLU A 3 -4.93 32.02 5.72
N LYS A 4 -5.97 31.78 4.89
CA LYS A 4 -6.11 30.54 4.12
C LYS A 4 -4.94 30.34 3.15
N SER A 5 -4.52 31.38 2.43
CA SER A 5 -3.38 31.32 1.52
C SER A 5 -2.07 31.02 2.26
N GLN A 6 -1.87 31.61 3.45
CA GLN A 6 -0.68 31.33 4.28
C GLN A 6 -0.64 29.87 4.74
N LYS A 7 -1.77 29.31 5.19
CA LYS A 7 -1.88 27.89 5.57
C LYS A 7 -1.55 26.95 4.41
N ILE A 8 -2.03 27.26 3.20
CA ILE A 8 -1.72 26.46 2.00
C ILE A 8 -0.23 26.51 1.69
N VAL A 9 0.39 27.70 1.66
CA VAL A 9 1.82 27.84 1.37
C VAL A 9 2.68 27.09 2.38
N SER A 10 2.42 27.27 3.68
CA SER A 10 3.17 26.57 4.74
C SER A 10 3.03 25.05 4.66
N PHE A 11 1.82 24.56 4.36
CA PHE A 11 1.60 23.13 4.11
C PHE A 11 2.38 22.65 2.88
N GLU A 12 2.31 23.37 1.76
CA GLU A 12 2.99 22.98 0.51
C GLU A 12 4.51 22.95 0.69
N GLU A 13 5.10 23.95 1.34
CA GLU A 13 6.54 23.95 1.68
C GLU A 13 6.92 22.71 2.49
N THR A 14 6.17 22.40 3.54
CA THR A 14 6.42 21.22 4.38
C THR A 14 6.25 19.92 3.59
N PHE A 15 5.18 19.80 2.81
CA PHE A 15 4.90 18.63 1.99
C PHE A 15 6.01 18.40 0.95
N PHE A 16 6.43 19.43 0.21
CA PHE A 16 7.48 19.28 -0.80
C PHE A 16 8.87 19.01 -0.20
N ASN A 17 9.13 19.48 1.03
CA ASN A 17 10.31 19.06 1.78
C ASN A 17 10.26 17.57 2.14
N ILE A 18 9.12 17.07 2.62
CA ILE A 18 8.91 15.62 2.87
C ILE A 18 9.10 14.82 1.58
N MET A 19 8.54 15.28 0.46
CA MET A 19 8.70 14.63 -0.85
C MET A 19 10.15 14.60 -1.33
N SER A 20 10.93 15.64 -1.05
CA SER A 20 12.35 15.69 -1.40
C SER A 20 13.15 14.67 -0.57
N LEU A 21 12.88 14.62 0.74
CA LEU A 21 13.50 13.67 1.67
C LEU A 21 13.13 12.20 1.38
N LEU A 22 11.99 11.92 0.74
CA LEU A 22 11.62 10.57 0.30
C LEU A 22 12.71 9.94 -0.58
N SER A 23 13.39 10.73 -1.41
CA SER A 23 14.49 10.24 -2.26
C SER A 23 15.70 9.81 -1.43
N ASP A 24 16.00 10.52 -0.34
CA ASP A 24 17.07 10.13 0.59
C ASP A 24 16.70 8.88 1.38
N VAL A 25 15.46 8.79 1.86
CA VAL A 25 14.92 7.60 2.53
C VAL A 25 15.02 6.38 1.63
N ARG A 26 14.64 6.53 0.35
CA ARG A 26 14.78 5.47 -0.67
C ARG A 26 16.25 5.07 -0.85
N ARG A 27 17.16 6.02 -0.98
CA ARG A 27 18.61 5.76 -1.12
C ARG A 27 19.15 4.97 0.08
N THR A 28 18.87 5.42 1.30
CA THR A 28 19.31 4.72 2.53
C THR A 28 18.70 3.33 2.64
N THR A 29 17.46 3.15 2.22
CA THR A 29 16.82 1.82 2.17
C THR A 29 17.55 0.90 1.19
N ILE A 30 17.88 1.38 -0.01
CA ILE A 30 18.65 0.64 -1.01
C ILE A 30 20.05 0.28 -0.47
N GLU A 31 20.72 1.21 0.22
CA GLU A 31 22.02 0.94 0.85
C GLU A 31 21.91 -0.15 1.92
N SER A 32 20.87 -0.10 2.76
CA SER A 32 20.59 -1.15 3.74
C SER A 32 20.35 -2.50 3.07
N LEU A 33 19.57 -2.56 2.00
CA LEU A 33 19.28 -3.79 1.26
C LEU A 33 20.54 -4.38 0.58
N LYS A 34 21.43 -3.52 0.06
CA LYS A 34 22.67 -3.95 -0.61
C LYS A 34 23.61 -4.70 0.32
N ASN A 35 23.64 -4.33 1.60
CA ASN A 35 24.41 -5.05 2.61
C ASN A 35 23.97 -6.51 2.78
N HIS A 36 22.76 -6.84 2.31
CA HIS A 36 22.15 -8.16 2.37
C HIS A 36 21.86 -8.74 0.98
N LYS A 37 22.68 -8.36 -0.01
CA LYS A 37 22.67 -8.89 -1.39
C LYS A 37 21.41 -8.56 -2.22
N VAL A 38 20.61 -7.59 -1.80
CA VAL A 38 19.47 -7.09 -2.59
C VAL A 38 19.82 -5.71 -3.16
N LEU A 39 19.89 -5.60 -4.49
CA LEU A 39 20.47 -4.41 -5.15
C LEU A 39 19.52 -3.22 -5.29
N SER A 40 18.21 -3.45 -5.23
CA SER A 40 17.16 -2.44 -5.41
C SER A 40 15.87 -2.86 -4.70
N ILE A 41 14.95 -1.91 -4.52
CA ILE A 41 13.60 -2.19 -4.00
C ILE A 41 12.82 -3.06 -5.00
N GLU A 42 13.00 -2.85 -6.30
CA GLU A 42 12.45 -3.72 -7.35
C GLU A 42 12.94 -5.18 -7.20
N GLY A 43 14.24 -5.39 -6.97
CA GLY A 43 14.77 -6.72 -6.72
C GLY A 43 14.22 -7.36 -5.45
N TYR A 44 14.01 -6.55 -4.40
CA TYR A 44 13.34 -6.97 -3.17
C TYR A 44 11.90 -7.45 -3.45
N TYR A 45 11.16 -6.69 -4.27
CA TYR A 45 9.83 -7.07 -4.72
C TYR A 45 9.81 -8.41 -5.46
N TYR A 46 10.65 -8.60 -6.49
CA TYR A 46 10.64 -9.87 -7.23
C TYR A 46 11.05 -11.08 -6.36
N ASN A 47 11.96 -10.88 -5.42
CA ASN A 47 12.31 -11.91 -4.45
C ASN A 47 11.12 -12.27 -3.55
N PHE A 48 10.34 -11.29 -3.09
CA PHE A 48 9.10 -11.52 -2.35
C PHE A 48 8.08 -12.29 -3.19
N VAL A 49 7.85 -11.88 -4.44
CA VAL A 49 6.90 -12.56 -5.35
C VAL A 49 7.28 -14.03 -5.54
N ASN A 50 8.56 -14.31 -5.79
CA ASN A 50 9.07 -15.68 -5.92
C ASN A 50 8.88 -16.49 -4.63
N TYR A 51 9.13 -15.88 -3.48
CA TYR A 51 8.91 -16.50 -2.17
C TYR A 51 7.43 -16.84 -1.95
N ALA A 52 6.52 -15.89 -2.17
CA ALA A 52 5.08 -16.08 -2.00
C ALA A 52 4.53 -17.18 -2.94
N HIS A 53 4.97 -17.21 -4.20
CA HIS A 53 4.59 -18.28 -5.12
C HIS A 53 5.10 -19.67 -4.69
N SER A 54 6.26 -19.74 -4.04
CA SER A 54 6.81 -21.01 -3.54
C SER A 54 5.98 -21.58 -2.39
N LEU A 55 5.46 -20.71 -1.51
CA LEU A 55 4.61 -21.10 -0.39
C LEU A 55 3.19 -21.45 -0.82
N SER A 56 2.62 -20.67 -1.74
CA SER A 56 1.23 -20.84 -2.20
C SER A 56 0.96 -22.20 -2.86
N LYS A 57 2.00 -22.91 -3.31
CA LYS A 57 1.90 -24.25 -3.91
C LYS A 57 1.93 -25.42 -2.91
N SER A 58 2.23 -25.15 -1.64
CA SER A 58 2.46 -26.19 -0.63
C SER A 58 1.58 -26.07 0.62
N SER A 59 0.74 -25.05 0.69
CA SER A 59 -0.05 -24.72 1.88
C SER A 59 -1.54 -25.05 1.71
N VAL A 60 -2.23 -25.24 2.85
CA VAL A 60 -3.71 -25.28 2.93
C VAL A 60 -4.34 -24.00 2.35
N ALA A 61 -3.57 -22.91 2.29
CA ALA A 61 -4.01 -21.64 1.73
C ALA A 61 -4.14 -21.61 0.21
N GLN A 62 -3.61 -22.61 -0.51
CA GLN A 62 -3.87 -22.75 -1.95
C GLN A 62 -5.38 -22.68 -2.25
N LYS A 63 -6.20 -23.34 -1.43
CA LYS A 63 -7.66 -23.30 -1.58
C LYS A 63 -8.22 -21.89 -1.39
N TYR A 64 -7.72 -21.12 -0.42
CA TYR A 64 -8.18 -19.73 -0.24
C TYR A 64 -7.84 -18.86 -1.45
N PHE A 65 -6.67 -19.03 -2.05
CA PHE A 65 -6.28 -18.29 -3.26
C PHE A 65 -7.09 -18.72 -4.50
N GLU A 66 -7.36 -20.02 -4.65
CA GLU A 66 -8.25 -20.53 -5.71
C GLU A 66 -9.68 -19.99 -5.56
N ASP A 67 -10.24 -20.05 -4.35
CA ASP A 67 -11.57 -19.54 -4.05
C ASP A 67 -11.62 -18.00 -4.18
N LEU A 68 -10.55 -17.28 -3.83
CA LEU A 68 -10.44 -15.83 -4.00
C LEU A 68 -10.55 -15.41 -5.46
N SER A 69 -10.02 -16.21 -6.39
CA SER A 69 -10.05 -15.94 -7.83
C SER A 69 -11.44 -16.10 -8.46
N THR A 70 -12.43 -16.61 -7.73
CA THR A 70 -13.83 -16.63 -8.18
C THR A 70 -14.41 -15.22 -8.32
N GLU A 71 -15.52 -15.07 -9.02
CA GLU A 71 -16.15 -13.77 -9.27
C GLU A 71 -16.67 -13.11 -7.98
N ASN A 72 -17.27 -13.91 -7.09
CA ASN A 72 -17.89 -13.46 -5.84
C ASN A 72 -17.43 -14.34 -4.67
N PRO A 73 -16.16 -14.23 -4.23
CA PRO A 73 -15.67 -14.99 -3.09
C PRO A 73 -16.38 -14.55 -1.82
N LEU A 74 -16.54 -15.48 -0.88
CA LEU A 74 -17.06 -15.16 0.46
C LEU A 74 -16.10 -14.22 1.20
N ASP A 75 -16.64 -13.30 2.00
CA ASP A 75 -15.82 -12.37 2.80
C ASP A 75 -14.79 -13.09 3.68
N SER A 76 -15.16 -14.25 4.24
CA SER A 76 -14.25 -15.08 5.03
C SER A 76 -13.07 -15.64 4.23
N VAL A 77 -13.25 -15.89 2.93
CA VAL A 77 -12.16 -16.31 2.02
C VAL A 77 -11.25 -15.13 1.75
N ILE A 78 -11.82 -13.94 1.48
CA ILE A 78 -11.04 -12.70 1.28
C ILE A 78 -10.18 -12.41 2.52
N GLU A 79 -10.76 -12.52 3.72
CA GLU A 79 -10.05 -12.31 4.98
C GLU A 79 -8.96 -13.36 5.20
N ALA A 80 -9.26 -14.64 5.00
CA ALA A 80 -8.29 -15.72 5.15
C ALA A 80 -7.11 -15.57 4.18
N ALA A 81 -7.37 -15.33 2.90
CA ALA A 81 -6.33 -15.14 1.89
C ALA A 81 -5.48 -13.88 2.16
N ARG A 82 -6.11 -12.78 2.60
CA ARG A 82 -5.40 -11.56 3.01
C ARG A 82 -4.47 -11.80 4.19
N ASN A 83 -4.97 -12.49 5.21
CA ASN A 83 -4.18 -12.82 6.39
C ASN A 83 -2.99 -13.72 6.02
N GLU A 84 -3.22 -14.73 5.19
CA GLU A 84 -2.16 -15.63 4.74
C GLU A 84 -1.06 -14.89 3.95
N ILE A 85 -1.43 -14.12 2.92
CA ILE A 85 -0.42 -13.41 2.12
C ILE A 85 0.31 -12.34 2.95
N GLY A 86 -0.38 -11.74 3.93
CA GLY A 86 0.23 -10.84 4.91
C GLY A 86 1.23 -11.55 5.82
N LEU A 87 0.99 -12.82 6.18
CA LEU A 87 1.96 -13.65 6.89
C LEU A 87 3.15 -14.00 6.00
N TYR A 88 2.94 -14.35 4.73
CA TYR A 88 4.05 -14.59 3.79
C TYR A 88 4.94 -13.35 3.64
N TYR A 89 4.33 -12.17 3.54
CA TYR A 89 5.08 -10.91 3.53
C TYR A 89 5.91 -10.73 4.79
N LYS A 90 5.32 -10.95 5.97
CA LYS A 90 6.03 -10.85 7.24
C LYS A 90 7.20 -11.83 7.33
N GLU A 91 6.96 -13.10 7.00
CA GLU A 91 7.99 -14.13 7.05
C GLU A 91 9.13 -13.81 6.07
N TYR A 92 8.80 -13.33 4.88
CA TYR A 92 9.79 -12.84 3.93
C TYR A 92 10.62 -11.71 4.54
N VAL A 93 9.99 -10.64 5.02
CA VAL A 93 10.69 -9.49 5.62
C VAL A 93 11.55 -9.90 6.81
N ASP A 94 11.03 -10.73 7.72
CA ASP A 94 11.79 -11.20 8.89
C ASP A 94 12.97 -12.11 8.52
N SER A 95 12.85 -12.88 7.42
CA SER A 95 13.92 -13.74 6.90
C SER A 95 14.96 -12.98 6.09
N THR A 96 14.58 -11.84 5.51
CA THR A 96 15.49 -10.96 4.77
C THR A 96 16.11 -9.95 5.72
N GLU A 97 17.44 -9.93 5.77
CA GLU A 97 18.11 -8.82 6.42
C GLU A 97 17.96 -7.55 5.54
N GLY A 98 17.66 -6.40 6.15
CA GLY A 98 17.48 -5.12 5.47
C GLY A 98 16.21 -4.38 5.89
N ASN A 99 16.29 -3.06 6.03
CA ASN A 99 15.22 -2.28 6.66
C ASN A 99 14.22 -1.69 5.64
N ILE A 100 13.54 -2.53 4.85
CA ILE A 100 12.50 -2.06 3.91
C ILE A 100 11.36 -1.33 4.65
N GLY A 101 11.04 -1.76 5.87
CA GLY A 101 9.99 -1.13 6.69
C GLY A 101 10.29 0.33 7.06
N TYR A 102 11.55 0.79 6.97
CA TYR A 102 11.87 2.21 7.13
C TYR A 102 11.22 3.07 6.04
N PHE A 103 11.26 2.58 4.79
CA PHE A 103 10.65 3.24 3.64
C PHE A 103 9.13 3.33 3.79
N PHE A 104 8.46 2.21 4.12
CA PHE A 104 7.00 2.21 4.30
C PHE A 104 6.53 3.02 5.50
N ARG A 105 7.28 3.03 6.61
CA ARG A 105 7.00 3.93 7.74
C ARG A 105 7.07 5.41 7.34
N TYR A 106 7.98 5.77 6.44
CA TYR A 106 8.06 7.14 5.94
C TYR A 106 6.83 7.51 5.08
N ILE A 107 6.43 6.60 4.17
CA ILE A 107 5.23 6.76 3.35
C ILE A 107 3.98 6.86 4.24
N PHE A 108 3.84 5.97 5.23
CA PHE A 108 2.76 6.01 6.21
C PHE A 108 2.64 7.39 6.86
N ASN A 109 3.74 7.91 7.41
CA ASN A 109 3.73 9.21 8.07
C ASN A 109 3.44 10.36 7.10
N THR A 110 3.83 10.25 5.84
CA THR A 110 3.51 11.25 4.80
C THR A 110 2.01 11.25 4.49
N VAL A 111 1.40 10.09 4.29
CA VAL A 111 -0.05 9.96 4.08
C VAL A 111 -0.81 10.47 5.32
N LYS A 112 -0.34 10.11 6.52
CA LYS A 112 -0.92 10.58 7.79
C LYS A 112 -0.86 12.10 7.92
N PHE A 113 0.27 12.71 7.59
CA PHE A 113 0.43 14.17 7.57
C PHE A 113 -0.61 14.85 6.68
N VAL A 114 -0.86 14.31 5.48
CA VAL A 114 -1.88 14.83 4.55
C VAL A 114 -3.30 14.61 5.12
N LYS A 115 -3.56 13.43 5.68
CA LYS A 115 -4.87 13.07 6.27
C LYS A 115 -5.27 14.01 7.40
N GLU A 116 -4.33 14.44 8.23
CA GLU A 116 -4.57 15.28 9.41
C GLU A 116 -4.91 16.75 9.08
N GLN A 117 -4.76 17.17 7.81
CA GLN A 117 -5.09 18.54 7.41
C GLN A 117 -6.60 18.80 7.30
N ASP A 118 -7.01 20.06 7.41
CA ASP A 118 -8.38 20.47 7.13
C ASP A 118 -8.68 20.41 5.63
N GLY A 119 -9.60 19.53 5.23
CA GLY A 119 -10.03 19.34 3.84
C GLY A 119 -10.70 20.56 3.20
N ASN A 120 -11.23 21.50 4.00
CA ASN A 120 -11.79 22.76 3.49
C ASN A 120 -10.70 23.75 3.04
N ILE A 121 -9.47 23.51 3.48
CA ILE A 121 -8.30 24.34 3.17
C ILE A 121 -7.38 23.60 2.20
N ILE A 122 -7.05 22.35 2.50
CA ILE A 122 -6.11 21.53 1.77
C ILE A 122 -6.85 20.50 0.93
N LYS A 123 -6.61 20.52 -0.39
CA LYS A 123 -7.12 19.49 -1.31
C LYS A 123 -6.32 18.19 -1.16
N LYS A 124 -6.57 17.42 -0.10
CA LYS A 124 -5.78 16.23 0.30
C LYS A 124 -5.47 15.28 -0.85
N GLN A 125 -6.47 14.93 -1.67
CA GLN A 125 -6.30 13.98 -2.78
C GLN A 125 -5.23 14.44 -3.79
N ARG A 126 -5.07 15.74 -4.01
CA ARG A 126 -4.01 16.28 -4.89
C ARG A 126 -2.64 15.85 -4.41
N TYR A 127 -2.39 15.90 -3.11
CA TYR A 127 -1.10 15.60 -2.51
C TYR A 127 -0.86 14.10 -2.35
N ILE A 128 -1.92 13.32 -2.12
CA ILE A 128 -1.85 11.85 -2.21
C ILE A 128 -1.45 11.41 -3.62
N ASN A 129 -2.08 11.96 -4.66
CA ASN A 129 -1.75 11.63 -6.04
C ASN A 129 -0.30 12.03 -6.40
N LEU A 130 0.19 13.16 -5.87
CA LEU A 130 1.60 13.55 -6.02
C LEU A 130 2.54 12.55 -5.33
N LEU A 131 2.24 12.11 -4.10
CA LEU A 131 3.02 11.09 -3.42
C LEU A 131 3.02 9.76 -4.18
N GLN A 132 1.85 9.30 -4.63
CA GLN A 132 1.71 8.07 -5.41
C GLN A 132 2.52 8.13 -6.70
N SER A 133 2.54 9.27 -7.39
CA SER A 133 3.31 9.46 -8.63
C SER A 133 4.83 9.36 -8.46
N GLN A 134 5.31 9.40 -7.22
CA GLN A 134 6.74 9.31 -6.88
C GLN A 134 7.16 7.90 -6.49
N LEU A 135 6.22 6.95 -6.45
CA LEU A 135 6.47 5.54 -6.16
C LEU A 135 6.42 4.73 -7.46
N SER A 136 7.30 3.75 -7.60
CA SER A 136 7.20 2.77 -8.69
C SER A 136 6.05 1.79 -8.46
N ASP A 137 5.65 1.05 -9.49
CA ASP A 137 4.64 -0.01 -9.34
C ASP A 137 5.08 -1.07 -8.32
N GLU A 138 6.36 -1.47 -8.30
CA GLU A 138 6.91 -2.42 -7.34
C GLU A 138 6.93 -1.87 -5.91
N GLU A 139 7.20 -0.57 -5.74
CA GLU A 139 7.09 0.10 -4.44
C GLU A 139 5.64 0.13 -3.95
N LEU A 140 4.68 0.42 -4.84
CA LEU A 140 3.25 0.37 -4.54
C LEU A 140 2.79 -1.06 -4.22
N ALA A 141 3.33 -2.08 -4.90
CA ALA A 141 3.03 -3.47 -4.62
C ALA A 141 3.58 -3.90 -3.26
N LEU A 142 4.83 -3.57 -2.93
CA LEU A 142 5.36 -3.86 -1.60
C LEU A 142 4.56 -3.14 -0.50
N LEU A 143 4.19 -1.87 -0.72
CA LEU A 143 3.33 -1.09 0.18
C LEU A 143 1.95 -1.76 0.36
N PHE A 144 1.38 -2.28 -0.72
CA PHE A 144 0.11 -3.01 -0.72
C PHE A 144 0.17 -4.21 0.23
N TYR A 145 1.24 -5.01 0.18
CA TYR A 145 1.39 -6.21 1.03
C TYR A 145 1.85 -5.88 2.45
N ASP A 146 2.69 -4.86 2.63
CA ASP A 146 3.12 -4.37 3.95
C ASP A 146 1.91 -3.94 4.80
N ALA A 147 1.00 -3.17 4.22
CA ALA A 147 -0.14 -2.60 4.93
C ALA A 147 -1.16 -3.65 5.42
N ILE A 148 -1.28 -4.79 4.73
CA ILE A 148 -2.14 -5.94 5.14
C ILE A 148 -1.38 -6.98 5.96
N SER A 149 -0.06 -6.85 6.09
CA SER A 149 0.77 -7.68 6.96
C SER A 149 0.65 -7.22 8.43
N PRO A 150 1.16 -8.01 9.39
CA PRO A 150 1.29 -7.56 10.77
C PRO A 150 2.09 -6.26 10.98
N TYR A 151 2.95 -5.82 10.04
CA TYR A 151 3.62 -4.51 10.15
C TYR A 151 2.69 -3.33 9.91
N GLY A 152 1.59 -3.53 9.18
CA GLY A 152 0.54 -2.52 9.00
C GLY A 152 -0.32 -2.28 10.24
N LYS A 153 -0.12 -3.07 11.30
CA LYS A 153 -0.87 -2.97 12.56
C LYS A 153 -0.27 -1.95 13.53
N ASN A 154 -1.13 -1.27 14.27
CA ASN A 154 -0.70 -0.49 15.44
C ASN A 154 -0.54 -1.38 16.68
N LYS A 155 -0.20 -0.77 17.83
CA LYS A 155 -0.03 -1.47 19.12
C LYS A 155 -1.30 -2.17 19.64
N LYS A 156 -2.48 -1.79 19.14
CA LYS A 156 -3.77 -2.41 19.47
C LYS A 156 -4.15 -3.54 18.51
N GLY A 157 -3.33 -3.81 17.50
CA GLY A 157 -3.60 -4.82 16.48
C GLY A 157 -4.49 -4.33 15.33
N GLU A 158 -4.81 -3.04 15.27
CA GLU A 158 -5.67 -2.44 14.24
C GLU A 158 -4.83 -2.14 12.98
N TYR A 159 -5.37 -2.45 11.79
CA TYR A 159 -4.73 -2.28 10.49
C TYR A 159 -4.77 -0.81 10.00
N VAL A 160 -4.17 0.10 10.78
CA VAL A 160 -4.26 1.55 10.53
C VAL A 160 -3.67 1.94 9.18
N PHE A 161 -2.59 1.28 8.72
CA PHE A 161 -2.01 1.64 7.42
C PHE A 161 -2.94 1.25 6.27
N TYR A 162 -3.43 0.01 6.27
CA TYR A 162 -4.41 -0.47 5.31
C TYR A 162 -5.65 0.43 5.23
N GLU A 163 -6.26 0.77 6.37
CA GLU A 163 -7.41 1.68 6.41
C GLU A 163 -7.11 3.05 5.78
N MET A 164 -5.88 3.53 5.99
CA MET A 164 -5.45 4.81 5.45
C MET A 164 -5.22 4.75 3.94
N LEU A 165 -4.70 3.64 3.41
CA LEU A 165 -4.55 3.42 1.97
C LEU A 165 -5.91 3.33 1.28
N GLU A 166 -6.88 2.58 1.84
CA GLU A 166 -8.26 2.51 1.34
C GLU A 166 -8.94 3.89 1.33
N ALA A 167 -8.83 4.64 2.43
CA ALA A 167 -9.48 5.94 2.53
C ALA A 167 -8.92 6.95 1.52
N SER A 168 -7.59 6.98 1.38
CA SER A 168 -6.87 7.93 0.50
C SER A 168 -6.83 7.55 -0.97
N GLU A 169 -7.22 6.33 -1.32
CA GLU A 169 -7.08 5.77 -2.67
C GLU A 169 -5.62 5.76 -3.16
N MET A 170 -4.66 5.67 -2.23
CA MET A 170 -3.22 5.71 -2.49
C MET A 170 -2.73 4.61 -3.43
N LEU A 171 -3.53 3.56 -3.64
CA LEU A 171 -3.22 2.45 -4.54
C LEU A 171 -4.01 2.50 -5.87
N GLU A 172 -4.82 3.55 -6.13
CA GLU A 172 -5.64 3.68 -7.36
C GLU A 172 -4.88 3.38 -8.67
N ASN A 173 -3.62 3.82 -8.75
CA ASN A 173 -2.80 3.76 -9.97
C ASN A 173 -1.81 2.58 -10.02
N ILE A 174 -1.83 1.66 -9.06
CA ILE A 174 -0.97 0.47 -9.13
C ILE A 174 -1.31 -0.36 -10.38
N SER A 175 -0.30 -0.86 -11.08
CA SER A 175 -0.48 -1.80 -12.17
C SER A 175 -0.96 -3.17 -11.66
N GLU A 176 -1.96 -3.76 -12.32
CA GLU A 176 -2.42 -5.13 -12.03
C GLU A 176 -1.27 -6.16 -12.13
N ARG A 177 -0.29 -5.89 -12.99
CA ARG A 177 0.82 -6.81 -13.29
C ARG A 177 1.83 -6.96 -12.15
N VAL A 178 1.83 -6.03 -11.19
CA VAL A 178 2.70 -6.11 -10.01
C VAL A 178 1.98 -6.68 -8.78
N LEU A 179 0.73 -7.09 -8.93
CA LEU A 179 0.10 -7.95 -7.93
C LEU A 179 0.58 -9.39 -8.17
N ILE A 180 0.82 -10.14 -7.08
CA ILE A 180 1.16 -11.57 -7.13
C ILE A 180 0.07 -12.34 -7.86
N ASP A 181 -1.19 -11.97 -7.62
CA ASP A 181 -2.36 -12.42 -8.35
C ASP A 181 -3.34 -11.23 -8.47
N SER A 182 -4.02 -11.08 -9.60
CA SER A 182 -4.93 -9.95 -9.81
C SER A 182 -6.13 -9.98 -8.86
N SER A 183 -6.54 -11.17 -8.38
CA SER A 183 -7.60 -11.32 -7.39
C SER A 183 -7.26 -10.66 -6.05
N HIS A 184 -5.97 -10.39 -5.77
CA HIS A 184 -5.55 -9.68 -4.57
C HIS A 184 -6.13 -8.27 -4.51
N ALA A 185 -6.51 -7.64 -5.63
CA ALA A 185 -7.23 -6.36 -5.63
C ALA A 185 -8.47 -6.37 -4.69
N LYS A 186 -9.10 -7.54 -4.48
CA LYS A 186 -10.23 -7.73 -3.55
C LYS A 186 -9.87 -7.49 -2.08
N PHE A 187 -8.59 -7.48 -1.71
CA PHE A 187 -8.14 -7.08 -0.38
C PHE A 187 -8.37 -5.59 -0.10
N TYR A 188 -8.57 -4.77 -1.13
CA TYR A 188 -8.82 -3.34 -1.03
C TYR A 188 -10.18 -3.02 -1.66
N PRO A 189 -11.29 -3.49 -1.05
CA PRO A 189 -12.62 -3.42 -1.64
C PRO A 189 -13.17 -2.00 -1.81
N LEU A 190 -12.51 -1.01 -1.22
CA LEU A 190 -12.87 0.40 -1.33
C LEU A 190 -11.96 1.13 -2.31
N THR A 191 -10.84 0.56 -2.77
CA THR A 191 -9.95 1.26 -3.70
C THR A 191 -10.47 1.14 -5.14
N LYS A 192 -10.66 2.28 -5.82
CA LYS A 192 -11.07 2.31 -7.23
C LYS A 192 -9.87 2.05 -8.17
N PHE A 193 -9.27 0.86 -8.14
CA PHE A 193 -8.14 0.56 -9.02
C PHE A 193 -8.47 0.82 -10.50
N LYS A 194 -7.55 1.44 -11.24
CA LYS A 194 -7.79 1.83 -12.65
C LYS A 194 -8.00 0.66 -13.60
N PHE A 195 -7.49 -0.52 -13.26
CA PHE A 195 -7.65 -1.73 -14.07
C PHE A 195 -8.99 -2.44 -13.84
N LEU A 196 -9.81 -2.01 -12.87
CA LEU A 196 -11.13 -2.59 -12.66
C LEU A 196 -12.05 -2.37 -13.87
N SER A 197 -12.86 -3.38 -14.16
CA SER A 197 -13.96 -3.24 -15.11
C SER A 197 -14.98 -2.22 -14.63
N ARG A 198 -15.82 -1.71 -15.55
CA ARG A 198 -16.91 -0.77 -15.21
C ARG A 198 -17.85 -1.34 -14.15
N ARG A 199 -18.07 -2.66 -14.15
CA ARG A 199 -18.94 -3.32 -13.18
C ARG A 199 -18.31 -3.32 -11.79
N GLU A 200 -17.07 -3.78 -11.67
CA GLU A 200 -16.34 -3.79 -10.40
C GLU A 200 -16.19 -2.38 -9.83
N LEU A 201 -15.89 -1.39 -10.67
CA LEU A 201 -15.82 0.01 -10.24
C LEU A 201 -17.15 0.52 -9.67
N ALA A 202 -18.28 0.13 -10.25
CA ALA A 202 -19.59 0.52 -9.74
C ALA A 202 -19.85 -0.07 -8.33
N GLU A 203 -19.42 -1.30 -8.08
CA GLU A 203 -19.51 -1.92 -6.75
C GLU A 203 -18.63 -1.20 -5.72
N VAL A 204 -17.41 -0.82 -6.10
CA VAL A 204 -16.51 -0.03 -5.23
C VAL A 204 -17.14 1.32 -4.90
N ILE A 205 -17.72 2.02 -5.89
CA ILE A 205 -18.40 3.30 -5.69
C ILE A 205 -19.56 3.15 -4.69
N GLU A 206 -20.33 2.07 -4.78
CA GLU A 206 -21.41 1.77 -3.83
C GLU A 206 -20.86 1.60 -2.41
N ARG A 207 -19.83 0.78 -2.22
CA ARG A 207 -19.20 0.53 -0.91
C ARG A 207 -18.61 1.81 -0.29
N ARG A 208 -18.05 2.71 -1.09
CA ARG A 208 -17.41 3.96 -0.64
C ARG A 208 -18.37 5.07 -0.23
N ARG A 209 -19.69 4.98 -0.50
CA ARG A 209 -20.64 6.11 -0.31
C ARG A 209 -20.59 6.80 1.06
N LYS A 210 -20.11 6.11 2.11
CA LYS A 210 -20.04 6.61 3.49
C LYS A 210 -18.63 6.95 3.99
N ILE A 211 -17.62 6.84 3.14
CA ILE A 211 -16.21 7.03 3.52
C ILE A 211 -15.75 8.45 3.18
N VAL A 212 -15.15 9.13 4.16
CA VAL A 212 -14.60 10.48 4.02
C VAL A 212 -13.12 10.44 4.40
N PHE A 213 -12.27 11.00 3.54
CA PHE A 213 -10.81 11.14 3.74
C PHE A 213 -10.40 12.59 4.01
#